data_AF-A0AAD7DUN3-F1
#
_entry.id   AF-A0AAD7DUN3-F1
#
_cell.length_a   1.000
_cell.length_b   1.000
_cell.length_c   1.000
_cell.angle_alpha   90.00
_cell.angle_beta   90.00
_cell.angle_gamma   90.00
#
_symmetry.space_group_name_H-M   'P 1'
#
loop_
_entity.id
_entity.type
_entity.pdbx_description
1 polymer ?
#
loop_
_entity_poly.entity_id
_entity_poly.type
_entity_poly.pdbx_seq_one_letter_code
_entity_poly.pdbx_strand_id
1 'polypeptide(L)'
;MPNLFAVSRNRYFPWTGSAVARFEPSVLPEHAGRRVIHMRIVEILEPVACTVDAANYTGRVLQPQEGQLLTIQNPSGISGPWAYDIDNDRPTSKVAASLRVLWDNSPTP
;
A
#
# COMPACT_ATOMS: atom_id res chain seq x y z
N MET A 1 -0.29 30.71 -23.25
CA MET A 1 -1.23 29.75 -22.66
C MET A 1 -0.42 28.60 -22.07
N PRO A 2 -0.41 28.35 -20.75
CA PRO A 2 0.37 27.26 -20.19
C PRO A 2 -0.38 25.91 -20.30
N ASN A 3 0.44 24.86 -20.38
CA ASN A 3 0.22 23.51 -20.89
C ASN A 3 -0.78 22.64 -20.08
N LEU A 4 -1.71 21.97 -20.78
CA LEU A 4 -2.81 21.15 -20.24
C LEU A 4 -2.42 19.73 -19.77
N PHE A 5 -1.13 19.38 -19.77
CA PHE A 5 -0.66 18.04 -19.37
C PHE A 5 0.28 18.04 -18.17
N ALA A 6 0.14 19.02 -17.28
CA ALA A 6 0.57 18.81 -15.91
C ALA A 6 -0.41 17.82 -15.25
N VAL A 7 -0.30 16.54 -15.60
CA VAL A 7 -0.83 15.46 -14.78
C VAL A 7 -0.05 15.55 -13.48
N SER A 8 -0.57 16.36 -12.54
CA SER A 8 -0.14 16.28 -11.17
C SER A 8 -0.18 14.80 -10.81
N ARG A 9 0.90 14.29 -10.20
CA ARG A 9 0.93 12.93 -9.64
C ARG A 9 -0.02 12.87 -8.44
N ASN A 10 -1.30 13.18 -8.68
CA ASN A 10 -2.33 13.15 -7.68
C ASN A 10 -2.46 11.68 -7.33
N ARG A 11 -1.99 11.34 -6.13
CA ARG A 11 -2.19 10.03 -5.54
C ARG A 11 -3.68 9.94 -5.27
N TYR A 12 -4.42 9.55 -6.30
CA TYR A 12 -5.86 9.45 -6.25
C TYR A 12 -6.19 8.21 -5.43
N PHE A 13 -6.53 8.43 -4.16
CA PHE A 13 -6.98 7.39 -3.26
C PHE A 13 -8.50 7.32 -3.36
N PRO A 14 -9.05 6.23 -3.92
CA PRO A 14 -10.46 6.15 -4.27
C PRO A 14 -11.34 5.88 -3.06
N TRP A 15 -10.76 5.50 -1.92
CA TRP A 15 -11.48 5.04 -0.74
C TRP A 15 -11.47 6.13 0.33
N THR A 16 -12.63 6.39 0.92
CA THR A 16 -12.77 7.14 2.18
C THR A 16 -13.12 6.18 3.32
N GLY A 17 -12.89 6.62 4.56
CA GLY A 17 -13.08 5.84 5.78
C GLY A 17 -11.80 5.82 6.61
N SER A 18 -11.78 5.00 7.66
CA SER A 18 -10.61 4.84 8.53
C SER A 18 -10.48 3.41 9.02
N ALA A 19 -9.22 3.00 9.25
CA ALA A 19 -8.90 1.66 9.65
C ALA A 19 -7.59 1.64 10.47
N VAL A 20 -7.47 0.66 11.34
CA VAL A 20 -6.19 0.28 11.95
C VAL A 20 -5.47 -0.65 11.00
N ALA A 21 -4.20 -0.36 10.70
CA ALA A 21 -3.36 -1.19 9.86
C ALA A 21 -2.09 -1.61 10.60
N ARG A 22 -1.58 -2.79 10.26
CA ARG A 22 -0.31 -3.33 10.76
C ARG A 22 0.61 -3.65 9.60
N PHE A 23 1.89 -3.30 9.75
CA PHE A 23 2.94 -3.79 8.87
C PHE A 23 3.41 -5.17 9.34
N GLU A 24 3.53 -6.11 8.41
CA GLU A 24 4.02 -7.45 8.70
C GLU A 24 5.10 -7.87 7.69
N PRO A 25 6.13 -8.64 8.11
CA PRO A 25 7.09 -9.23 7.19
C PRO A 25 6.41 -10.11 6.14
N SER A 26 6.87 -10.01 4.89
CA SER A 26 6.42 -10.92 3.84
C SER A 26 6.97 -12.33 4.07
N VAL A 27 6.09 -13.32 3.91
CA VAL A 27 6.44 -14.76 3.92
C VAL A 27 6.53 -15.36 2.51
N LEU A 28 6.37 -14.56 1.47
CA LEU A 28 6.42 -15.02 0.09
C LEU A 28 7.85 -15.45 -0.31
N PRO A 29 8.03 -16.62 -0.96
CA PRO A 29 9.36 -17.13 -1.34
C PRO A 29 10.19 -16.17 -2.19
N GLU A 30 9.57 -15.41 -3.09
CA GLU A 30 10.22 -14.40 -3.94
C GLU A 30 10.77 -13.19 -3.16
N HIS A 31 10.36 -13.05 -1.90
CA HIS A 31 10.85 -12.02 -0.97
C HIS A 31 11.90 -12.56 0.01
N ALA A 32 12.31 -13.83 -0.11
CA ALA A 32 13.32 -14.43 0.75
C ALA A 32 14.63 -13.63 0.74
N GLY A 33 15.20 -13.41 1.93
CA GLY A 33 16.44 -12.65 2.11
C GLY A 33 16.29 -11.13 1.98
N ARG A 34 15.06 -10.61 1.81
CA ARG A 34 14.78 -9.17 1.69
C ARG A 34 13.88 -8.69 2.83
N ARG A 35 14.00 -7.41 3.20
CA ARG A 35 13.10 -6.76 4.17
C ARG A 35 11.87 -6.20 3.46
N VAL A 36 11.02 -7.10 2.98
CA VAL A 36 9.75 -6.74 2.33
C VAL A 36 8.62 -6.83 3.34
N ILE A 37 7.82 -5.77 3.44
CA ILE A 37 6.62 -5.74 4.28
C ILE A 37 5.34 -5.74 3.46
N HIS A 38 4.28 -6.30 4.05
CA HIS A 38 2.90 -6.10 3.64
C HIS A 38 2.15 -5.23 4.64
N MET A 39 1.04 -4.65 4.21
CA MET A 39 0.10 -3.94 5.08
C MET A 39 -1.15 -4.78 5.26
N ARG A 40 -1.47 -5.15 6.50
CA ARG A 40 -2.73 -5.80 6.87
C ARG A 40 -3.69 -4.79 7.46
N ILE A 41 -4.93 -4.80 6.99
CA ILE A 41 -6.03 -4.07 7.62
C ILE A 41 -6.48 -4.91 8.82
N VAL A 42 -6.31 -4.39 10.03
CA VAL A 42 -6.63 -5.11 11.26
C VAL A 42 -8.09 -4.90 11.63
N GLU A 43 -8.56 -3.65 11.54
CA GLU A 43 -9.91 -3.25 11.96
C GLU A 43 -10.37 -2.07 11.11
N ILE A 44 -11.62 -2.07 10.66
CA ILE A 44 -12.26 -0.92 10.00
C ILE A 44 -13.02 -0.12 11.05
N LEU A 45 -12.61 1.13 11.27
CA LEU A 45 -13.20 2.02 12.28
C LEU A 45 -14.38 2.81 11.72
N GLU A 46 -14.25 3.28 10.47
CA GLU A 46 -15.32 3.94 9.74
C GLU A 46 -15.52 3.23 8.40
N PRO A 47 -16.79 3.03 7.96
CA PRO A 47 -17.09 2.29 6.75
C PRO A 47 -16.31 2.79 5.53
N VAL A 48 -15.74 1.84 4.80
CA VAL A 48 -14.99 2.14 3.59
C VAL A 48 -15.95 2.38 2.42
N ALA A 49 -15.84 3.54 1.77
CA ALA A 49 -16.66 3.89 0.61
C ALA A 49 -15.80 4.35 -0.58
N CYS A 50 -16.17 3.95 -1.79
CA CYS A 50 -15.55 4.47 -3.01
C CYS A 50 -16.07 5.89 -3.27
N THR A 51 -15.17 6.85 -3.39
CA THR A 51 -15.45 8.26 -3.70
C THR A 51 -15.31 8.58 -5.18
N VAL A 52 -14.94 7.59 -5.98
CA VAL A 52 -14.73 7.69 -7.42
C VAL A 52 -15.89 7.06 -8.12
N ASP A 53 -16.35 7.70 -9.19
CA ASP A 53 -17.22 7.05 -10.16
C ASP A 53 -16.58 5.75 -10.66
N ALA A 54 -17.33 4.64 -10.61
CA ALA A 54 -16.88 3.34 -11.07
C ALA A 54 -16.33 3.38 -12.51
N ALA A 55 -16.83 4.29 -13.36
CA ALA A 55 -16.34 4.47 -14.73
C ALA A 55 -14.90 5.04 -14.80
N ASN A 56 -14.44 5.74 -13.77
CA ASN A 56 -13.15 6.43 -13.73
C ASN A 56 -12.12 5.78 -12.80
N TYR A 57 -12.53 4.74 -12.06
CA TYR A 57 -11.64 4.08 -11.13
C TYR A 57 -10.90 2.90 -11.78
N THR A 58 -9.57 2.98 -11.83
CA THR A 58 -8.72 1.97 -12.49
C THR A 58 -8.45 0.72 -11.66
N GLY A 59 -9.05 0.57 -10.48
CA GLY A 59 -8.89 -0.63 -9.65
C GLY A 59 -7.55 -0.75 -8.92
N ARG A 60 -6.68 0.27 -8.99
CA ARG A 60 -5.29 0.20 -8.48
C ARG A 60 -5.15 -0.24 -7.02
N VAL A 61 -6.07 0.15 -6.16
CA VAL A 61 -6.21 -0.29 -4.76
C VAL A 61 -7.57 -0.98 -4.61
N LEU A 62 -7.59 -2.28 -4.36
CA LEU A 62 -8.88 -2.95 -4.09
C LEU A 62 -9.46 -2.46 -2.77
N GLN A 63 -10.77 -2.64 -2.59
CA GLN A 63 -11.45 -2.22 -1.37
C GLN A 63 -10.76 -2.83 -0.14
N PRO A 64 -10.28 -2.01 0.80
CA PRO A 64 -9.77 -2.49 2.08
C PRO A 64 -10.81 -3.37 2.78
N GLN A 65 -10.37 -4.55 3.24
CA GLN A 65 -11.19 -5.49 3.98
C GLN A 65 -10.52 -5.83 5.30
N GLU A 66 -11.31 -5.86 6.37
CA GLU A 66 -10.83 -6.21 7.70
C GLU A 66 -10.20 -7.62 7.72
N GLY A 67 -9.09 -7.74 8.44
CA GLY A 67 -8.29 -8.97 8.52
C GLY A 67 -7.48 -9.29 7.26
N GLN A 68 -7.64 -8.57 6.14
CA GLN A 68 -6.96 -8.88 4.87
C GLN A 68 -5.72 -8.03 4.63
N LEU A 69 -4.84 -8.52 3.75
CA LEU A 69 -3.77 -7.71 3.20
C LEU A 69 -4.36 -6.67 2.24
N LEU A 70 -3.84 -5.43 2.33
CA LEU A 70 -4.13 -4.41 1.34
C LEU A 70 -3.71 -4.93 -0.03
N THR A 71 -4.64 -4.98 -0.97
CA THR A 71 -4.39 -5.52 -2.31
C THR A 71 -4.33 -4.39 -3.31
N ILE A 72 -3.32 -4.41 -4.17
CA ILE A 72 -3.16 -3.46 -5.26
C ILE A 72 -3.18 -4.19 -6.60
N GLN A 73 -3.70 -3.50 -7.60
CA GLN A 73 -3.64 -3.92 -8.99
C GLN A 73 -2.49 -3.18 -9.68
N ASN A 74 -1.64 -3.94 -10.36
CA ASN A 74 -0.56 -3.36 -11.16
C ASN A 74 -1.10 -2.83 -12.51
N PRO A 75 -0.30 -2.09 -13.29
CA PRO A 75 -0.73 -1.59 -14.60
C PRO A 75 -1.11 -2.67 -15.61
N SER A 76 -0.68 -3.93 -15.41
CA SER A 76 -1.05 -5.07 -16.26
C SER A 76 -2.34 -5.76 -15.80
N GLY A 77 -3.05 -5.21 -14.82
CA GLY A 77 -4.31 -5.75 -14.31
C GLY A 77 -4.16 -6.91 -13.32
N ILE A 78 -2.94 -7.30 -12.95
CA ILE A 78 -2.70 -8.38 -11.98
C ILE A 78 -2.78 -7.79 -10.58
N SER A 79 -3.61 -8.39 -9.74
CA SER A 79 -3.77 -8.01 -8.34
C SER A 79 -2.90 -8.85 -7.44
N GLY A 80 -2.31 -8.22 -6.43
CA GLY A 80 -1.55 -8.90 -5.39
C GLY A 80 -1.43 -8.05 -4.13
N PRO A 81 -0.93 -8.62 -3.03
CA PRO A 81 -0.67 -7.86 -1.82
C PRO A 81 0.22 -6.65 -2.11
N TRP A 82 -0.12 -5.52 -1.51
CA TRP A 82 0.78 -4.38 -1.49
C TRP A 82 2.05 -4.79 -0.76
N ALA A 83 3.17 -4.60 -1.43
CA ALA A 83 4.49 -4.90 -0.91
C ALA A 83 5.38 -3.66 -0.98
N TYR A 84 6.20 -3.49 0.04
CA TYR A 84 7.24 -2.46 0.08
C TYR A 84 8.56 -3.09 0.46
N ASP A 85 9.53 -3.02 -0.45
CA ASP A 85 10.91 -3.40 -0.15
C ASP A 85 11.62 -2.22 0.53
N ILE A 86 11.91 -2.40 1.81
CA ILE A 86 12.52 -1.38 2.68
C ILE A 86 13.90 -0.94 2.17
N ASP A 87 14.63 -1.82 1.48
CA ASP A 87 16.02 -1.58 1.08
C ASP A 87 16.17 -1.16 -0.38
N ASN A 88 15.20 -1.50 -1.24
CA ASN A 88 15.25 -1.15 -2.65
C ASN A 88 14.68 0.26 -2.94
N ASP A 89 13.64 0.68 -2.20
CA ASP A 89 12.91 1.91 -2.52
C ASP A 89 13.53 3.14 -1.86
N ARG A 90 14.53 3.70 -2.54
CA ARG A 90 15.08 5.06 -2.36
C ARG A 90 15.71 5.27 -0.97
N PRO A 91 17.05 5.17 -0.84
CA PRO A 91 17.72 5.22 0.46
C PRO A 91 17.46 6.49 1.27
N THR A 92 17.06 7.60 0.63
CA THR A 92 16.72 8.88 1.26
C THR A 92 15.24 9.07 1.62
N SER A 93 14.39 8.06 1.38
CA SER A 93 12.96 8.12 1.73
C SER A 93 12.76 8.10 3.25
N LYS A 94 12.10 9.15 3.79
CA LYS A 94 11.69 9.18 5.21
C LYS A 94 10.78 7.99 5.58
N VAL A 95 9.97 7.52 4.62
CA VAL A 95 9.14 6.33 4.80
C VAL A 95 10.02 5.10 4.94
N ALA A 96 11.00 4.89 4.05
CA ALA A 96 11.92 3.76 4.15
C ALA A 96 12.71 3.79 5.47
N ALA A 97 13.20 4.96 5.90
CA ALA A 97 13.88 5.10 7.18
C ALA A 97 12.98 4.73 8.38
N SER A 98 11.72 5.16 8.38
CA SER A 98 10.76 4.82 9.44
C SER A 98 10.42 3.32 9.44
N LEU A 99 10.25 2.73 8.26
CA LEU A 99 9.98 1.30 8.10
C LEU A 99 11.17 0.43 8.51
N ARG A 100 12.42 0.87 8.28
CA ARG A 100 13.62 0.20 8.84
C ARG A 100 13.57 0.13 10.35
N VAL A 101 13.26 1.25 11.00
CA VAL A 101 13.12 1.29 12.46
C VAL A 101 12.02 0.33 12.93
N LEU A 102 10.85 0.33 12.28
CA LEU A 102 9.78 -0.61 12.64
C LEU A 102 10.19 -2.07 12.44
N TRP A 103 10.91 -2.38 11.36
CA TRP A 103 11.41 -3.72 11.09
C TRP A 103 12.42 -4.17 12.14
N ASP A 104 13.42 -3.33 12.41
CA ASP A 104 14.52 -3.64 13.33
C ASP A 104 14.04 -3.74 14.80
N ASN A 105 12.87 -3.16 15.13
CA ASN A 105 12.22 -3.26 16.44
C ASN A 105 11.00 -4.21 16.44
N SER A 106 10.78 -4.95 15.34
CA SER A 106 9.70 -5.93 15.31
C SER A 106 10.02 -7.06 16.30
N PRO A 107 9.03 -7.57 17.06
CA PRO A 107 9.26 -8.72 17.90
C PRO A 107 9.76 -9.88 17.04
N THR A 108 10.93 -10.43 17.37
CA THR A 108 11.35 -11.70 16.77
C THR A 108 10.31 -12.77 17.12
N PRO A 109 9.92 -13.64 16.16
CA PRO A 109 9.08 -14.78 16.43
C PRO A 109 9.61 -15.66 17.57
#